data_AF-A0AAE0N2U9-F1
#
_entry.id   AF-A0AAE0N2U9-F1
#
_cell.length_a   1.000
_cell.length_b   1.000
_cell.length_c   1.000
_cell.angle_alpha   90.00
_cell.angle_beta   90.00
_cell.angle_gamma   90.00
#
_symmetry.space_group_name_H-M   'P 1'
#
loop_
_entity.id
_entity.type
_entity.pdbx_description
1 polymer ?
#
loop_
_entity_poly.entity_id
_entity_poly.type
_entity_poly.pdbx_seq_one_letter_code
_entity_poly.pdbx_strand_id
1 'polypeptide(L)'
;MYLVEGKPSQACHGTAKSMVVPNLDASGPFKVGISAQAADTAELTVDVRAYSVVVFDKIVKAVERIVRVESQASGVLEEPTIEEIENAPPLQNSPELVGPIEEQFKAIYGSDAVDAMVPDMAIDDCSIPAPEGITYTY
;
A
#
# COMPACT_ATOMS: atom_id res chain seq x y z
N MET A 1 -35.99 -11.42 1.95
CA MET A 1 -35.43 -11.51 0.59
C MET A 1 -34.89 -10.14 0.24
N TYR A 2 -33.62 -9.89 0.54
CA TYR A 2 -32.88 -8.72 0.09
C TYR A 2 -31.53 -9.24 -0.40
N LEU A 3 -31.31 -9.08 -1.71
CA LEU A 3 -30.04 -9.30 -2.37
C LEU A 3 -29.16 -8.09 -2.05
N VAL A 4 -28.06 -8.30 -1.32
CA VAL A 4 -26.99 -7.32 -1.22
C VAL A 4 -25.95 -7.74 -2.26
N GLU A 5 -25.94 -7.01 -3.38
CA GLU A 5 -24.89 -7.14 -4.40
C GLU A 5 -23.53 -6.81 -3.75
N GLY A 6 -22.65 -7.82 -3.73
CA GLY A 6 -21.27 -7.66 -3.26
C GLY A 6 -20.54 -6.64 -4.11
N LYS A 7 -20.02 -5.59 -3.46
CA LYS A 7 -19.03 -4.72 -4.10
C LYS A 7 -17.77 -5.54 -4.40
N PRO A 8 -17.13 -5.37 -5.57
CA PRO A 8 -15.89 -6.05 -5.88
C PRO A 8 -14.83 -5.69 -4.84
N SER A 9 -14.08 -6.69 -4.36
CA SER A 9 -12.96 -6.48 -3.45
C SER A 9 -11.94 -5.56 -4.14
N GLN A 10 -11.72 -4.37 -3.56
CA GLN A 10 -10.70 -3.45 -4.06
C GLN A 10 -9.39 -3.77 -3.35
N ALA A 11 -8.41 -4.21 -4.13
CA ALA A 11 -7.10 -4.57 -3.62
C ALA A 11 -6.20 -3.33 -3.55
N CYS A 12 -5.49 -3.14 -2.43
CA CYS A 12 -4.63 -1.99 -2.20
C CYS A 12 -3.20 -2.24 -2.70
N HIS A 13 -2.66 -1.31 -3.49
CA HIS A 13 -1.27 -1.31 -3.96
C HIS A 13 -0.41 -0.52 -2.98
N GLY A 14 0.79 -1.02 -2.67
CA GLY A 14 1.67 -0.42 -1.68
C GLY A 14 3.15 -0.57 -2.03
N THR A 15 3.88 0.54 -1.94
CA THR A 15 5.33 0.58 -2.14
C THR A 15 5.97 1.58 -1.18
N ALA A 16 7.13 1.24 -0.64
CA ALA A 16 8.03 2.17 0.03
C ALA A 16 9.10 2.66 -0.96
N LYS A 17 9.29 3.97 -1.09
CA LYS A 17 10.40 4.57 -1.83
C LYS A 17 11.36 5.28 -0.87
N SER A 18 12.67 5.12 -1.06
CA SER A 18 13.68 5.95 -0.42
C SER A 18 14.04 7.06 -1.39
N MET A 19 14.07 8.28 -0.88
CA MET A 19 14.41 9.48 -1.60
C MET A 19 15.34 10.29 -0.73
N VAL A 20 16.51 10.65 -1.22
CA VAL A 20 17.40 11.51 -0.43
C VAL A 20 16.96 12.97 -0.63
N VAL A 21 16.20 13.53 0.33
CA VAL A 21 15.62 14.89 0.29
C VAL A 21 15.79 15.62 1.64
N PRO A 22 16.29 16.88 1.67
CA PRO A 22 16.34 17.72 2.88
C PRO A 22 14.97 18.16 3.40
N ASN A 23 14.63 17.75 4.64
CA ASN A 23 13.59 18.27 5.56
C ASN A 23 12.13 18.39 5.06
N LEU A 24 11.19 17.61 5.64
CA LEU A 24 9.76 17.98 5.88
C LEU A 24 8.89 16.88 6.59
N ASP A 25 8.51 17.01 7.87
CA ASP A 25 7.59 16.04 8.51
C ASP A 25 6.14 16.12 7.94
N ALA A 26 5.44 14.98 7.86
CA ALA A 26 3.98 14.95 7.65
C ALA A 26 3.31 13.65 8.16
N SER A 27 2.14 13.78 8.79
CA SER A 27 1.27 12.68 9.24
C SER A 27 -0.10 12.68 8.53
N GLY A 28 -0.45 11.55 7.89
CA GLY A 28 -1.71 11.27 7.18
C GLY A 28 -1.77 9.78 6.73
N PRO A 29 -2.69 9.34 5.83
CA PRO A 29 -2.65 7.98 5.24
C PRO A 29 -1.39 7.74 4.39
N PHE A 30 -0.60 8.80 4.19
CA PHE A 30 0.76 8.82 3.74
C PHE A 30 1.66 8.79 4.98
N LYS A 31 2.48 7.75 5.11
CA LYS A 31 3.58 7.78 6.09
C LYS A 31 4.81 8.32 5.38
N VAL A 32 5.26 9.47 5.84
CA VAL A 32 6.48 10.14 5.38
C VAL A 32 7.45 10.07 6.56
N GLY A 33 8.47 9.22 6.45
CA GLY A 33 9.52 9.09 7.46
C GLY A 33 10.78 9.80 6.98
N ILE A 34 11.31 10.74 7.76
CA ILE A 34 12.57 11.43 7.44
C ILE A 34 13.62 11.04 8.44
N SER A 35 14.80 10.71 7.94
CA SER A 35 16.01 10.61 8.73
C SER A 35 17.11 11.47 8.11
N ALA A 36 17.62 12.44 8.86
CA ALA A 36 18.79 13.20 8.45
C ALA A 36 20.04 12.45 8.88
N GLN A 37 20.93 12.11 7.93
CA GLN A 37 22.12 11.30 8.22
C GLN A 37 23.41 12.13 8.15
N ALA A 38 23.41 13.33 7.55
CA ALA A 38 24.50 14.31 7.59
C ALA A 38 23.97 15.76 7.43
N ALA A 39 24.82 16.77 7.64
CA ALA A 39 24.42 18.18 7.45
C ALA A 39 24.15 18.54 5.97
N ASP A 40 24.67 17.73 5.04
CA ASP A 40 24.68 18.00 3.60
C ASP A 40 23.73 17.06 2.82
N THR A 41 23.19 16.03 3.48
CA THR A 41 22.28 15.04 2.88
C THR A 41 21.16 14.70 3.85
N ALA A 42 19.99 14.34 3.31
CA ALA A 42 18.88 13.91 4.12
C ALA A 42 18.14 12.80 3.40
N GLU A 43 17.67 11.80 4.12
CA GLU A 43 16.96 10.67 3.56
C GLU A 43 15.49 10.71 3.98
N LEU A 44 14.62 10.53 3.01
CA LEU A 44 13.17 10.52 3.10
C LEU A 44 12.66 9.18 2.59
N THR A 45 12.04 8.41 3.48
CA THR A 45 11.26 7.24 3.11
C THR A 45 9.79 7.63 3.01
N VAL A 46 9.18 7.41 1.85
CA VAL A 46 7.75 7.63 1.64
C VAL A 46 7.06 6.30 1.40
N ASP A 47 6.07 6.00 2.25
CA ASP A 47 5.14 4.89 2.07
C ASP A 47 3.87 5.42 1.40
N VAL A 48 3.56 4.85 0.23
CA VAL A 48 2.38 5.21 -0.56
C VAL A 48 1.45 4.01 -0.64
N ARG A 49 0.16 4.25 -0.39
CA ARG A 49 -0.88 3.22 -0.46
C ARG A 49 -2.12 3.74 -1.21
N ALA A 50 -2.68 2.92 -2.10
CA ALA A 50 -3.96 3.23 -2.74
C ALA A 50 -4.69 1.98 -3.26
N TYR A 51 -6.02 1.96 -3.15
CA TYR A 51 -6.89 0.92 -3.74
C TYR A 51 -6.90 0.88 -5.28
N SER A 52 -6.39 1.91 -5.95
CA SER A 52 -6.40 2.01 -7.39
C SER A 52 -4.99 2.22 -7.91
N VAL A 53 -4.54 1.36 -8.83
CA VAL A 53 -3.27 1.49 -9.56
C VAL A 53 -3.15 2.89 -10.19
N VAL A 54 -4.24 3.38 -10.78
CA VAL A 54 -4.25 4.70 -11.43
C VAL A 54 -4.03 5.83 -10.43
N VAL A 55 -4.59 5.71 -9.21
CA VAL A 55 -4.38 6.69 -8.14
C VAL A 55 -2.98 6.56 -7.57
N PHE A 56 -2.50 5.34 -7.35
CA PHE A 56 -1.15 5.03 -6.92
C PHE A 56 -0.11 5.66 -7.84
N ASP A 57 -0.20 5.42 -9.15
CA ASP A 57 0.70 5.99 -10.16
C ASP A 57 0.70 7.53 -10.15
N LYS A 58 -0.48 8.13 -9.96
CA LYS A 58 -0.60 9.59 -9.87
C LYS A 58 0.11 10.14 -8.64
N ILE A 59 -0.02 9.46 -7.50
CA ILE A 59 0.64 9.87 -6.26
C ILE A 59 2.16 9.74 -6.42
N VAL A 60 2.66 8.59 -6.89
CA VAL A 60 4.10 8.35 -7.08
C VAL A 60 4.70 9.43 -7.99
N LYS A 61 4.07 9.71 -9.14
CA LYS A 61 4.51 10.77 -10.06
C LYS A 61 4.44 12.17 -9.43
N ALA A 62 3.45 12.42 -8.57
CA ALA A 62 3.32 13.70 -7.88
C ALA A 62 4.44 13.89 -6.85
N VAL A 63 4.75 12.85 -6.08
CA VAL A 63 5.85 12.85 -5.10
C VAL A 63 7.19 13.07 -5.81
N GLU A 64 7.48 12.31 -6.87
CA GLU A 64 8.72 12.47 -7.66
C GLU A 64 8.86 13.89 -8.22
N ARG A 65 7.77 14.47 -8.73
CA ARG A 65 7.76 15.85 -9.23
C ARG A 65 8.02 16.86 -8.12
N ILE A 66 7.35 16.72 -6.97
CA ILE A 66 7.51 17.65 -5.84
C ILE A 66 8.96 17.64 -5.36
N VAL A 67 9.52 16.45 -5.11
CA VAL A 67 10.90 16.30 -4.64
C VAL A 67 11.89 16.99 -5.58
N ARG A 68 11.81 16.75 -6.89
CA ARG A 68 12.70 17.40 -7.86
C ARG A 68 12.58 18.92 -7.88
N VAL A 69 11.35 19.42 -7.86
CA VAL A 69 11.09 20.87 -7.88
C VAL A 69 11.59 21.54 -6.61
N GLU A 70 11.34 20.95 -5.44
CA GLU A 70 11.79 21.50 -4.16
C GLU A 70 13.32 21.44 -4.01
N SER A 71 13.98 20.37 -4.47
CA SER A 71 15.44 20.29 -4.53
C SER A 71 16.04 21.42 -5.36
N GLN A 72 15.49 21.66 -6.57
CA GLN A 72 15.95 22.73 -7.44
C GLN A 72 15.68 24.12 -6.83
N ALA A 73 14.49 24.34 -6.27
CA ALA A 73 14.12 25.61 -5.63
C ALA A 73 14.99 25.93 -4.40
N SER A 74 15.46 24.89 -3.71
CA SER A 74 16.34 25.01 -2.54
C SER A 74 17.83 25.17 -2.90
N GLY A 75 18.18 25.17 -4.20
CA GLY A 75 19.55 25.33 -4.66
C GLY A 75 20.42 24.08 -4.55
N VAL A 76 19.81 22.89 -4.46
CA VAL A 76 20.55 21.62 -4.52
C VAL A 76 21.14 21.47 -5.92
N LEU A 77 22.47 21.31 -6.00
CA LEU A 77 23.19 21.22 -7.27
C LEU A 77 23.07 19.84 -7.94
N GLU A 78 22.82 18.81 -7.14
CA GLU A 78 22.68 17.43 -7.57
C GLU A 78 21.21 17.03 -7.64
N GLU A 79 20.85 16.22 -8.63
CA GLU A 79 19.49 15.69 -8.71
C GLU A 79 19.24 14.67 -7.59
N PRO A 80 18.05 14.67 -6.96
CA PRO A 80 17.73 13.72 -5.91
C PRO A 80 17.67 12.29 -6.47
N THR A 81 18.26 11.36 -5.74
CA THR A 81 18.13 9.92 -5.98
C THR A 81 16.77 9.44 -5.47
N ILE A 82 16.04 8.70 -6.31
CA ILE A 82 14.71 8.17 -6.01
C ILE A 82 14.71 6.68 -6.31
N GLU A 83 14.54 5.86 -5.28
CA GLU A 83 14.62 4.39 -5.36
C GLU A 83 13.36 3.73 -4.76
N GLU A 84 12.96 2.62 -5.34
CA GLU A 84 11.92 1.74 -4.79
C GLU A 84 12.57 0.74 -3.82
N ILE A 85 12.14 0.74 -2.56
CA ILE A 85 12.71 -0.10 -1.48
C ILE A 85 11.93 -1.40 -1.36
N GLU A 86 10.60 -1.30 -1.33
CA GLU A 86 9.71 -2.43 -1.02
C GLU A 86 8.41 -2.28 -1.79
N ASN A 87 7.89 -3.38 -2.31
CA ASN A 87 6.60 -3.42 -2.98
C ASN A 87 5.96 -4.79 -2.70
N ALA A 88 4.75 -4.78 -2.18
CA ALA A 88 3.96 -5.98 -1.96
C ALA A 88 2.75 -5.95 -2.90
N PRO A 89 2.49 -7.03 -3.64
CA PRO A 89 1.27 -7.16 -4.40
C PRO A 89 0.05 -7.03 -3.47
N PRO A 90 -1.05 -6.44 -3.94
CA PRO A 90 -2.28 -6.40 -3.17
C PRO A 90 -2.69 -7.79 -2.67
N LEU A 91 -3.04 -7.90 -1.39
CA LEU A 91 -3.63 -9.12 -0.84
C LEU A 91 -5.09 -9.21 -1.30
N GLN A 92 -5.37 -10.16 -2.19
CA GLN A 92 -6.70 -10.36 -2.76
C GLN A 92 -7.10 -11.83 -2.63
N ASN A 93 -7.98 -12.10 -1.66
CA ASN A 93 -8.53 -13.43 -1.47
C ASN A 93 -9.39 -13.87 -2.67
N SER A 94 -9.19 -15.10 -3.11
CA SER A 94 -9.99 -15.78 -4.14
C SER A 94 -11.46 -15.91 -3.72
N PRO A 95 -12.41 -15.27 -4.42
CA PRO A 95 -13.83 -15.36 -4.06
C PRO A 95 -14.37 -16.79 -4.02
N GLU A 96 -13.84 -17.67 -4.87
CA GLU A 96 -14.17 -19.09 -4.93
C GLU A 96 -13.73 -19.90 -3.69
N LEU A 97 -12.78 -19.38 -2.90
CA LEU A 97 -12.32 -20.03 -1.66
C LEU A 97 -12.95 -19.40 -0.41
N VAL A 98 -13.24 -18.09 -0.43
CA VAL A 98 -13.78 -17.35 0.73
C VAL A 98 -15.12 -17.93 1.18
N GLY A 99 -16.07 -18.14 0.25
CA GLY A 99 -17.42 -18.60 0.59
C GLY A 99 -17.45 -19.96 1.31
N PRO A 100 -16.83 -21.01 0.77
CA PRO A 100 -16.77 -22.31 1.43
C PRO A 100 -16.11 -22.28 2.82
N ILE A 101 -15.07 -21.46 3.00
CA ILE A 101 -14.39 -21.33 4.30
C ILE A 101 -15.29 -20.59 5.29
N GLU A 102 -15.94 -19.51 4.88
CA GLU A 102 -16.88 -18.76 5.70
C GLU A 102 -18.03 -19.66 6.19
N GLU A 103 -18.60 -20.49 5.30
CA GLU A 103 -19.64 -21.45 5.65
C GLU A 103 -19.18 -22.46 6.70
N GLN A 104 -17.97 -23.01 6.55
CA GLN A 104 -17.39 -23.94 7.53
C GLN A 104 -17.14 -23.26 8.87
N PHE A 105 -16.59 -22.04 8.87
CA PHE A 105 -16.34 -21.28 10.09
C PHE A 105 -17.66 -20.97 10.82
N LYS A 106 -18.70 -20.56 10.10
CA LYS A 106 -20.03 -20.32 10.66
C LYS A 106 -20.66 -21.59 11.25
N ALA A 107 -20.43 -22.76 10.65
CA ALA A 107 -20.93 -24.03 11.17
C ALA A 107 -20.23 -24.44 12.48
N ILE A 108 -18.94 -24.15 12.64
CA ILE A 108 -18.15 -24.51 13.83
C ILE A 108 -18.35 -23.50 14.97
N TYR A 109 -18.30 -22.21 14.65
CA TYR A 109 -18.24 -21.13 15.64
C TYR A 109 -19.57 -20.40 15.83
N GLY A 110 -20.56 -20.65 14.97
CA GLY A 110 -21.85 -19.96 14.96
C GLY A 110 -21.81 -18.71 14.07
N SER A 111 -22.96 -18.38 13.47
CA SER A 111 -23.06 -17.28 12.50
C SER A 111 -22.78 -15.90 13.09
N ASP A 112 -23.04 -15.70 14.38
CA ASP A 112 -22.80 -14.40 15.06
C ASP A 112 -21.30 -14.16 15.36
N ALA A 113 -20.46 -15.19 15.24
CA ALA A 113 -19.03 -15.11 15.53
C ALA A 113 -18.16 -14.90 14.27
N VAL A 114 -18.76 -14.89 13.07
CA VAL A 114 -18.06 -14.81 11.79
C VAL A 114 -18.70 -13.73 10.93
N ASP A 115 -17.95 -12.66 10.67
CA ASP A 115 -18.41 -11.54 9.87
C ASP A 115 -17.38 -11.17 8.80
N ALA A 116 -17.85 -10.58 7.71
CA ALA A 116 -17.00 -10.14 6.62
C ALA A 116 -16.25 -8.86 7.03
N MET A 117 -14.93 -8.89 6.90
CA MET A 117 -14.11 -7.71 7.14
C MET A 117 -14.22 -6.75 5.94
N VAL A 118 -14.32 -5.45 6.23
CA VAL A 118 -14.17 -4.41 5.20
C VAL A 118 -12.71 -4.35 4.75
N PRO A 119 -12.41 -4.04 3.47
CA PRO A 119 -11.04 -3.91 3.01
C PRO A 119 -10.22 -2.94 3.88
N ASP A 120 -9.02 -3.35 4.29
CA ASP A 120 -8.08 -2.51 5.04
C ASP A 120 -6.98 -1.96 4.11
N MET A 121 -6.36 -0.86 4.54
CA MET A 121 -5.17 -0.25 3.93
C MET A 121 -3.86 -0.84 4.46
N ALA A 122 -3.95 -1.85 5.33
CA ALA A 122 -2.79 -2.64 5.73
C ALA A 122 -2.13 -3.28 4.51
N ILE A 123 -0.80 -3.41 4.59
CA ILE A 123 -0.01 -4.19 3.65
C ILE A 123 0.38 -5.44 4.40
N ASP A 124 0.30 -6.57 3.73
CA ASP A 124 0.65 -7.88 4.27
C ASP A 124 1.41 -8.66 3.19
N ASP A 125 2.42 -9.42 3.59
CA ASP A 125 3.27 -10.23 2.71
C ASP A 125 2.68 -11.61 2.41
N CYS A 126 1.50 -11.93 2.95
CA CYS A 126 0.79 -13.18 2.69
C CYS A 126 0.48 -13.45 1.20
N SER A 127 0.54 -12.43 0.34
CA SER A 127 0.39 -12.58 -1.12
C SER A 127 1.68 -13.05 -1.81
N ILE A 128 2.86 -12.80 -1.22
CA ILE A 128 4.18 -13.15 -1.80
C ILE A 128 4.37 -14.65 -2.03
N PRO A 129 4.02 -15.56 -1.09
CA PRO A 129 4.19 -16.99 -1.33
C PRO A 129 3.17 -17.57 -2.33
N ALA A 130 2.13 -16.83 -2.71
CA ALA A 130 1.13 -17.30 -3.67
C ALA A 130 1.67 -17.15 -5.11
N PRO A 131 1.90 -18.26 -5.85
CA PRO A 131 2.37 -18.17 -7.22
C PRO A 131 1.31 -17.55 -8.13
N GLU A 132 1.74 -16.95 -9.24
CA GLU A 132 0.83 -16.38 -10.23
C GLU A 132 -0.21 -17.41 -10.72
N GLY A 133 -1.48 -17.02 -10.71
CA GLY A 133 -2.59 -17.87 -11.15
C GLY A 133 -3.02 -18.95 -10.16
N ILE A 134 -2.44 -19.01 -8.97
CA ILE A 134 -2.87 -19.91 -7.90
C ILE A 134 -3.88 -19.21 -7.00
N THR A 135 -5.03 -19.87 -6.81
CA THR A 135 -6.09 -19.39 -5.93
C THR A 135 -5.66 -19.51 -4.47
N TYR A 136 -5.80 -18.44 -3.69
CA TYR A 136 -5.46 -18.43 -2.28
C TYR A 136 -6.46 -17.61 -1.48
N THR A 137 -6.53 -17.86 -0.18
CA THR A 137 -7.24 -17.00 0.76
C THR A 137 -6.52 -17.06 2.10
N TYR A 138 -6.43 -15.90 2.74
CA TYR A 138 -5.98 -15.72 4.12
C TYR A 138 -7.20 -15.63 5.04
#